data_AF-A0AAU2K970-F1
#
_entry.id   AF-A0AAU2K970-F1
#
_cell.length_a   1.000
_cell.length_b   1.000
_cell.length_c   1.000
_cell.angle_alpha   90.00
_cell.angle_beta   90.00
_cell.angle_gamma   90.00
#
_symmetry.space_group_name_H-M   'P 1'
#
loop_
_entity.id
_entity.type
_entity.pdbx_description
1 polymer ?
#
loop_
_entity_poly.entity_id
_entity_poly.type
_entity_poly.pdbx_seq_one_letter_code
_entity_poly.pdbx_strand_id
1 'polypeptide(L)'
;MNHGEGEDALVLEAREMLATGQGEEEVFAELAARTSDWGASALAVCLALGVPRTDAEPRIREARPLFDEFKVGEEDLVAMLLACGHVFVVDRVLDGRGERIRDLLWTAACACGGFPGGMIPWFRTGELTKIFLLFAQNRFRDGRGSPPEFWAAMVTAGELLAAEDGSDQAEVTAGLEHSRAQATSFGTGSQMRP
;
A
#
# COMPACT_ATOMS: atom_id res chain seq x y z
N MET A 1 -21.97 21.54 -21.51
CA MET A 1 -22.29 20.72 -20.33
C MET A 1 -21.03 20.70 -19.49
N ASN A 2 -21.09 21.21 -18.26
CA ASN A 2 -19.94 21.43 -17.41
C ASN A 2 -19.41 20.06 -16.94
N HIS A 3 -18.15 19.71 -17.24
CA HIS A 3 -17.56 18.43 -16.82
C HIS A 3 -17.62 18.19 -15.29
N GLY A 4 -17.75 19.24 -14.47
CA GLY A 4 -17.88 19.11 -13.00
C GLY A 4 -19.24 18.61 -12.49
N GLU A 5 -20.35 18.91 -13.17
CA GLU A 5 -21.69 18.54 -12.67
C GLU A 5 -21.96 17.03 -12.77
N GLY A 6 -21.42 16.38 -13.79
CA GLY A 6 -21.54 14.93 -13.96
C GLY A 6 -20.66 14.14 -12.98
N GLU A 7 -19.47 14.65 -12.67
CA GLU A 7 -18.56 14.04 -11.71
C GLU A 7 -19.11 14.13 -10.28
N ASP A 8 -19.57 15.31 -9.86
CA ASP A 8 -20.14 15.51 -8.51
C ASP A 8 -21.36 14.60 -8.27
N ALA A 9 -22.18 14.38 -9.31
CA ALA A 9 -23.30 13.45 -9.25
C ALA A 9 -22.85 12.00 -9.04
N LEU A 10 -21.83 11.55 -9.79
CA LEU A 10 -21.28 10.20 -9.63
C LEU A 10 -20.63 9.99 -8.26
N VAL A 11 -19.94 11.00 -7.73
CA VAL A 11 -19.35 10.93 -6.37
C VAL A 11 -20.43 10.81 -5.31
N LEU A 12 -21.50 11.60 -5.41
CA LEU A 12 -22.62 11.54 -4.47
C LEU A 12 -23.27 10.17 -4.49
N GLU A 13 -23.53 9.63 -5.68
CA GLU A 13 -24.14 8.32 -5.83
C GLU A 13 -23.24 7.19 -5.31
N ALA A 14 -21.94 7.22 -5.63
CA ALA A 14 -20.97 6.27 -5.08
C ALA A 14 -20.97 6.29 -3.54
N ARG A 15 -21.08 7.48 -2.93
CA ARG A 15 -21.18 7.62 -1.46
C ARG A 15 -22.45 6.99 -0.90
N GLU A 16 -23.58 7.18 -1.58
CA GLU A 16 -24.86 6.60 -1.16
C GLU A 16 -24.78 5.06 -1.20
N MET A 17 -24.25 4.48 -2.27
CA MET A 17 -24.07 3.03 -2.42
C MET A 17 -23.09 2.45 -1.38
N LEU A 18 -21.96 3.12 -1.13
CA LEU A 18 -21.04 2.71 -0.08
C LEU A 18 -21.72 2.80 1.31
N ALA A 19 -22.55 3.81 1.55
CA ALA A 19 -23.26 3.98 2.82
C ALA A 19 -24.34 2.91 3.05
N THR A 20 -24.88 2.28 2.01
CA THR A 20 -25.79 1.11 2.13
C THR A 20 -25.04 -0.21 2.33
N GLY A 21 -23.71 -0.19 2.29
CA GLY A 21 -22.84 -1.33 2.57
C GLY A 21 -22.35 -2.10 1.35
N GLN A 22 -22.56 -1.58 0.14
CA GLN A 22 -21.94 -2.15 -1.06
C GLN A 22 -20.41 -1.99 -1.01
N GLY A 23 -19.70 -2.98 -1.55
CA GLY A 23 -18.23 -2.93 -1.64
C GLY A 23 -17.77 -2.02 -2.78
N GLU A 24 -16.56 -1.48 -2.69
CA GLU A 24 -16.01 -0.55 -3.68
C GLU A 24 -15.94 -1.15 -5.11
N GLU A 25 -15.69 -2.44 -5.22
CA GLU A 25 -15.69 -3.17 -6.50
C GLU A 25 -17.09 -3.20 -7.13
N GLU A 26 -18.11 -3.48 -6.32
CA GLU A 26 -19.52 -3.53 -6.74
C GLU A 26 -20.01 -2.14 -7.16
N VAL A 27 -19.70 -1.12 -6.36
CA VAL A 27 -20.03 0.28 -6.68
C VAL A 27 -19.37 0.71 -7.98
N PHE A 28 -18.09 0.39 -8.17
CA PHE A 28 -17.41 0.68 -9.43
C PHE A 28 -18.10 0.00 -10.61
N ALA A 29 -18.38 -1.31 -10.50
CA ALA A 29 -18.94 -2.08 -11.60
C ALA A 29 -20.32 -1.56 -12.03
N GLU A 30 -21.17 -1.21 -11.06
CA GLU A 30 -22.50 -0.66 -11.32
C GLU A 30 -22.45 0.73 -11.99
N LEU A 31 -21.59 1.63 -11.51
CA LEU A 31 -21.39 2.95 -12.12
C LEU A 31 -20.79 2.83 -13.53
N ALA A 32 -19.81 1.95 -13.70
CA ALA A 32 -19.12 1.71 -14.97
C ALA A 32 -20.08 1.15 -16.02
N ALA A 33 -20.93 0.19 -15.66
CA ALA A 33 -21.91 -0.42 -16.55
C ALA A 33 -22.96 0.58 -17.04
N ARG A 34 -23.34 1.55 -16.20
CA ARG A 34 -24.36 2.54 -16.55
C ARG A 34 -23.80 3.72 -17.36
N THR A 35 -22.59 4.17 -17.05
CA THR A 35 -22.00 5.36 -17.66
C THR A 35 -21.16 5.06 -18.90
N SER A 36 -20.64 3.83 -19.02
CA SER A 36 -19.59 3.44 -19.95
C SER A 36 -18.30 4.28 -19.84
N ASP A 37 -18.14 5.04 -18.75
CA ASP A 37 -16.94 5.82 -18.44
C ASP A 37 -16.27 5.24 -17.20
N TRP A 38 -15.39 4.27 -17.43
CA TRP A 38 -14.70 3.55 -16.36
C TRP A 38 -13.72 4.44 -15.61
N GLY A 39 -13.11 5.42 -16.28
CA GLY A 39 -12.19 6.37 -15.65
C GLY A 39 -12.92 7.30 -14.67
N ALA A 40 -14.05 7.86 -15.10
CA ALA A 40 -14.89 8.69 -14.25
C ALA A 40 -15.51 7.88 -13.10
N SER A 41 -15.93 6.65 -13.36
CA SER A 41 -16.48 5.75 -12.33
C SER A 41 -15.43 5.39 -11.27
N ALA A 42 -14.22 5.02 -11.68
CA ALA A 42 -13.13 4.73 -10.73
C ALA A 42 -12.75 5.97 -9.90
N LEU A 43 -12.72 7.15 -10.51
CA LEU A 43 -12.45 8.41 -9.81
C LEU A 43 -13.56 8.72 -8.80
N ALA A 44 -14.83 8.55 -9.19
CA ALA A 44 -15.97 8.78 -8.32
C ALA A 44 -15.91 7.90 -7.06
N VAL A 45 -15.62 6.60 -7.22
CA VAL A 45 -15.46 5.66 -6.09
C VAL A 45 -14.29 6.07 -5.20
N CYS A 46 -13.13 6.43 -5.77
CA CYS A 46 -11.98 6.91 -4.99
C CYS A 46 -12.34 8.13 -4.12
N LEU A 47 -12.98 9.14 -4.71
CA LEU A 47 -13.39 10.36 -4.00
C LEU A 47 -14.50 10.10 -2.98
N ALA A 48 -15.37 9.13 -3.24
CA ALA A 48 -16.41 8.70 -2.31
C ALA A 48 -15.83 8.02 -1.06
N LEU A 49 -14.80 7.19 -1.24
CA LEU A 49 -14.02 6.57 -0.15
C LEU A 49 -13.14 7.56 0.61
N GLY A 50 -12.93 8.77 0.07
CA GLY A 50 -12.11 9.80 0.69
C GLY A 50 -10.64 9.81 0.24
N VAL A 51 -10.30 9.08 -0.84
CA VAL A 51 -8.98 9.18 -1.48
C VAL A 51 -8.85 10.59 -2.10
N PRO A 52 -7.78 11.34 -1.80
CA PRO A 52 -7.56 12.65 -2.42
C PRO A 52 -7.44 12.55 -3.95
N ARG A 53 -8.00 13.52 -4.68
CA ARG A 53 -7.93 13.56 -6.16
C ARG A 53 -6.49 13.47 -6.69
N THR A 54 -5.56 14.16 -6.02
CA THR A 54 -4.12 14.15 -6.35
C THR A 54 -3.50 12.76 -6.35
N ASP A 55 -4.10 11.84 -5.57
CA ASP A 55 -3.60 10.47 -5.41
C ASP A 55 -4.41 9.50 -6.26
N ALA A 56 -5.72 9.75 -6.44
CA ALA A 56 -6.59 8.91 -7.26
C ALA A 56 -6.24 9.01 -8.75
N GLU A 57 -6.03 10.21 -9.28
CA GLU A 57 -5.78 10.42 -10.71
C GLU A 57 -4.53 9.69 -11.24
N PRO A 58 -3.36 9.72 -10.56
CA PRO A 58 -2.21 8.92 -10.98
C PRO A 58 -2.48 7.41 -10.97
N ARG A 59 -3.15 6.88 -9.94
CA ARG A 59 -3.49 5.44 -9.84
C ARG A 59 -4.37 5.00 -11.01
N ILE A 60 -5.39 5.80 -11.33
CA ILE A 60 -6.30 5.54 -12.44
C ILE A 60 -5.57 5.64 -13.78
N ARG A 61 -4.66 6.61 -13.92
CA ARG A 61 -3.83 6.75 -15.13
C ARG A 61 -2.95 5.52 -15.36
N GLU A 62 -2.38 4.96 -14.30
CA GLU A 62 -1.59 3.72 -14.36
C GLU A 62 -2.43 2.51 -14.72
N ALA A 63 -3.68 2.46 -14.25
CA ALA A 63 -4.65 1.40 -14.57
C ALA A 63 -5.29 1.55 -15.96
N ARG A 64 -5.15 2.70 -16.63
CA ARG A 64 -5.80 3.02 -17.90
C ARG A 64 -5.63 1.96 -19.01
N PRO A 65 -4.48 1.30 -19.19
CA PRO A 65 -4.34 0.22 -20.18
C PRO A 65 -5.33 -0.93 -19.98
N LEU A 66 -5.78 -1.18 -18.74
CA LEU A 66 -6.82 -2.18 -18.46
C LEU A 66 -8.15 -1.76 -19.10
N PHE A 67 -8.49 -0.47 -19.06
CA PHE A 67 -9.76 0.00 -19.61
C PHE A 67 -9.85 -0.17 -21.12
N ASP A 68 -8.71 -0.16 -21.81
CA ASP A 68 -8.64 -0.36 -23.25
C ASP A 68 -8.63 -1.85 -23.65
N GLU A 69 -8.34 -2.77 -22.71
CA GLU A 69 -8.24 -4.21 -22.95
C GLU A 69 -9.57 -4.95 -22.81
N PHE A 70 -10.42 -4.50 -21.88
CA PHE A 70 -11.71 -5.13 -21.58
C PHE A 70 -12.88 -4.45 -22.33
N LYS A 71 -14.03 -5.11 -22.34
CA LYS A 71 -15.25 -4.65 -23.01
C LYS A 71 -16.36 -4.35 -22.03
N VAL A 72 -17.34 -3.57 -22.49
CA VAL A 72 -18.62 -3.39 -21.77
C VAL A 72 -19.25 -4.76 -21.48
N GLY A 73 -19.67 -4.97 -20.24
CA GLY A 73 -20.11 -6.26 -19.70
C GLY A 73 -19.03 -7.04 -18.94
N GLU A 74 -17.80 -6.53 -18.87
CA GLU A 74 -16.68 -7.12 -18.11
C GLU A 74 -16.27 -6.25 -16.90
N GLU A 75 -17.17 -5.38 -16.43
CA GLU A 75 -16.89 -4.39 -15.39
C GLU A 75 -16.43 -5.05 -14.08
N ASP A 76 -16.99 -6.20 -13.71
CA ASP A 76 -16.59 -6.95 -12.51
C ASP A 76 -15.12 -7.42 -12.57
N LEU A 77 -14.62 -7.81 -13.76
CA LEU A 77 -13.22 -8.21 -13.93
C LEU A 77 -12.29 -7.00 -13.80
N VAL A 78 -12.70 -5.86 -14.34
CA VAL A 78 -11.96 -4.60 -14.21
C VAL A 78 -11.96 -4.15 -12.75
N ALA A 79 -13.10 -4.25 -12.05
CA ALA A 79 -13.24 -3.93 -10.63
C ALA A 79 -12.22 -4.71 -9.79
N MET A 80 -12.17 -6.02 -9.99
CA MET A 80 -11.22 -6.92 -9.34
C MET A 80 -9.77 -6.51 -9.61
N LEU A 81 -9.43 -6.19 -10.86
CA LEU A 81 -8.06 -5.77 -11.21
C LEU A 81 -7.70 -4.41 -10.60
N LEU A 82 -8.64 -3.47 -10.51
CA LEU A 82 -8.43 -2.18 -9.83
C LEU A 82 -8.23 -2.35 -8.32
N ALA A 83 -8.97 -3.27 -7.69
CA ALA A 83 -8.79 -3.63 -6.29
C ALA A 83 -7.44 -4.31 -6.04
N CYS A 84 -7.04 -5.25 -6.91
CA CYS A 84 -5.70 -5.85 -6.89
C CYS A 84 -4.58 -4.82 -7.15
N GLY A 85 -4.85 -3.81 -7.97
CA GLY A 85 -3.97 -2.66 -8.21
C GLY A 85 -4.03 -1.58 -7.11
N HIS A 86 -4.87 -1.79 -6.09
CA HIS A 86 -4.96 -0.92 -4.91
C HIS A 86 -5.37 0.51 -5.22
N VAL A 87 -6.17 0.68 -6.29
CA VAL A 87 -6.66 1.99 -6.75
C VAL A 87 -7.54 2.63 -5.67
N PHE A 88 -8.42 1.85 -5.07
CA PHE A 88 -9.42 2.29 -4.08
C PHE A 88 -8.91 2.37 -2.63
N VAL A 89 -7.64 2.05 -2.36
CA VAL A 89 -7.11 2.07 -0.98
C VAL A 89 -7.05 3.49 -0.45
N VAL A 90 -7.66 3.74 0.72
CA VAL A 90 -7.56 5.02 1.42
C VAL A 90 -6.27 5.06 2.22
N ASP A 91 -5.43 6.06 1.93
CA ASP A 91 -4.16 6.24 2.62
C ASP A 91 -4.43 6.71 4.04
N ARG A 92 -3.85 6.03 5.03
CA ARG A 92 -3.90 6.43 6.42
C ARG A 92 -2.98 7.63 6.61
N VAL A 93 -3.51 8.70 7.18
CA VAL A 93 -2.69 9.82 7.66
C VAL A 93 -1.88 9.35 8.87
N LEU A 94 -0.56 9.41 8.75
CA LEU A 94 0.38 9.05 9.80
C LEU A 94 0.90 10.32 10.47
N ASP A 95 1.23 10.23 11.77
CA ASP A 95 2.00 11.26 12.43
C ASP A 95 3.47 11.22 11.97
N GLY A 96 4.26 12.24 12.31
CA GLY A 96 5.65 12.33 11.83
C GLY A 96 6.53 11.12 12.20
N ARG A 97 6.21 10.41 13.29
CA ARG A 97 6.90 9.17 13.66
C ARG A 97 6.44 8.00 12.79
N GLY A 98 5.14 7.85 12.57
CA GLY A 98 4.56 6.84 11.68
C GLY A 98 5.07 6.99 10.25
N GLU A 99 5.18 8.22 9.75
CA GLU A 99 5.82 8.51 8.45
C GLU A 99 7.28 8.08 8.46
N ARG A 100 8.03 8.38 9.53
CA ARG A 100 9.43 7.96 9.64
C ARG A 100 9.59 6.44 9.63
N ILE A 101 8.72 5.73 10.34
CA ILE A 101 8.71 4.26 10.35
C ILE A 101 8.37 3.74 8.95
N ARG A 102 7.35 4.31 8.29
CA ARG A 102 6.96 3.97 6.92
C ARG A 102 8.13 4.09 5.95
N ASP A 103 8.89 5.19 6.01
CA ASP A 103 10.05 5.43 5.14
C ASP A 103 11.19 4.43 5.40
N LEU A 104 11.43 4.07 6.66
CA LEU A 104 12.43 3.06 7.03
C LEU A 104 12.02 1.67 6.52
N LEU A 105 10.76 1.30 6.69
CA LEU A 105 10.23 0.03 6.18
C LEU A 105 10.24 0.03 4.64
N TRP A 106 9.96 1.15 3.98
CA TRP A 106 10.08 1.27 2.53
C TRP A 106 11.53 1.08 2.06
N THR A 107 12.48 1.69 2.78
CA THR A 107 13.92 1.52 2.55
C THR A 107 14.32 0.04 2.68
N ALA A 108 13.86 -0.64 3.73
CA ALA A 108 14.08 -2.07 3.90
C ALA A 108 13.48 -2.86 2.72
N ALA A 109 12.26 -2.56 2.31
CA ALA A 109 11.61 -3.23 1.18
C ALA A 109 12.43 -3.12 -0.12
N CYS A 110 12.98 -1.94 -0.42
CA CYS A 110 13.87 -1.74 -1.57
C CYS A 110 15.17 -2.52 -1.43
N ALA A 111 15.75 -2.57 -0.21
CA ALA A 111 16.97 -3.31 0.06
C ALA A 111 16.82 -4.83 -0.08
N CYS A 112 15.60 -5.40 -0.11
CA CYS A 112 15.37 -6.82 -0.42
C CYS A 112 15.68 -7.20 -1.89
N GLY A 113 15.88 -6.23 -2.79
CA GLY A 113 16.22 -6.52 -4.19
C GLY A 113 15.01 -6.87 -5.08
N GLY A 114 13.82 -6.40 -4.73
CA GLY A 114 12.59 -6.54 -5.52
C GLY A 114 11.59 -5.41 -5.22
N PHE A 115 10.63 -5.20 -6.12
CA PHE A 115 9.57 -4.21 -5.94
C PHE A 115 8.51 -4.73 -4.95
N PRO A 116 8.13 -3.96 -3.92
CA PRO A 116 7.20 -4.42 -2.87
C PRO A 116 5.73 -4.35 -3.30
N GLY A 117 5.40 -4.67 -4.55
CA GLY A 117 4.08 -4.41 -5.15
C GLY A 117 2.91 -4.90 -4.30
N GLY A 118 2.96 -6.15 -3.82
CA GLY A 118 1.91 -6.72 -2.96
C GLY A 118 1.84 -6.16 -1.53
N MET A 119 2.80 -5.32 -1.11
CA MET A 119 2.83 -4.68 0.20
C MET A 119 2.44 -3.21 0.15
N ILE A 120 2.28 -2.63 -1.05
CA ILE A 120 1.83 -1.24 -1.24
C ILE A 120 0.60 -0.92 -0.39
N PRO A 121 -0.44 -1.77 -0.28
CA PRO A 121 -1.60 -1.48 0.56
C PRO A 121 -1.22 -1.27 2.00
N TRP A 122 -0.36 -2.11 2.56
CA TRP A 122 0.03 -2.05 3.96
C TRP A 122 0.83 -0.79 4.26
N PHE A 123 1.62 -0.32 3.31
CA PHE A 123 2.31 0.97 3.42
C PHE A 123 1.33 2.14 3.39
N ARG A 124 0.29 2.07 2.54
CA ARG A 124 -0.76 3.10 2.45
C ARG A 124 -1.67 3.13 3.67
N THR A 125 -2.12 1.98 4.14
CA THR A 125 -3.02 1.87 5.29
C THR A 125 -2.29 2.00 6.64
N GLY A 126 -0.95 2.06 6.63
CA GLY A 126 -0.15 2.27 7.84
C GLY A 126 -0.08 1.05 8.74
N GLU A 127 -0.08 -0.16 8.18
CA GLU A 127 0.08 -1.44 8.87
C GLU A 127 1.55 -1.68 9.26
N LEU A 128 2.17 -0.69 9.91
CA LEU A 128 3.61 -0.59 10.10
C LEU A 128 4.17 -1.73 10.95
N THR A 129 3.50 -2.09 12.05
CA THR A 129 3.87 -3.21 12.91
C THR A 129 3.82 -4.53 12.13
N LYS A 130 2.77 -4.75 11.34
CA LYS A 130 2.62 -5.96 10.52
C LYS A 130 3.73 -6.07 9.48
N ILE A 131 4.06 -4.98 8.79
CA ILE A 131 5.17 -4.94 7.84
C ILE A 131 6.50 -5.25 8.54
N PHE A 132 6.76 -4.61 9.69
CA PHE A 132 7.96 -4.86 10.48
C PHE A 132 8.10 -6.33 10.88
N LEU A 133 7.05 -6.93 11.43
CA LEU A 133 7.07 -8.33 11.86
C LEU A 133 7.25 -9.30 10.68
N LEU A 134 6.67 -8.99 9.51
CA LEU A 134 6.89 -9.75 8.29
C LEU A 134 8.37 -9.67 7.86
N PHE A 135 8.95 -8.48 7.85
CA PHE A 135 10.35 -8.26 7.47
C PHE A 135 11.34 -8.83 8.48
N ALA A 136 11.01 -8.85 9.77
CA ALA A 136 11.84 -9.48 10.79
C ALA A 136 12.04 -10.99 10.54
N GLN A 137 11.13 -11.62 9.80
CA GLN A 137 11.23 -13.04 9.40
C GLN A 137 11.98 -13.25 8.09
N ASN A 138 12.42 -12.16 7.43
CA ASN A 138 13.04 -12.24 6.12
C ASN A 138 14.37 -13.00 6.14
N ARG A 139 14.62 -13.76 5.07
CA ARG A 139 15.86 -14.49 4.86
C ARG A 139 16.43 -14.12 3.50
N PHE A 140 17.60 -13.50 3.51
CA PHE A 140 18.34 -13.24 2.28
C PHE A 140 18.80 -14.56 1.67
N ARG A 141 18.44 -14.79 0.40
CA ARG A 141 19.07 -15.82 -0.43
C ARG A 141 20.32 -15.22 -1.06
N ASP A 142 21.40 -15.99 -1.10
CA ASP A 142 22.71 -15.50 -1.54
C ASP A 142 22.63 -14.76 -2.88
N GLY A 143 23.03 -13.49 -2.88
CA GLY A 143 23.28 -12.69 -4.10
C GLY A 143 22.20 -11.68 -4.52
N ARG A 144 21.11 -11.47 -3.77
CA ARG A 144 20.13 -10.40 -4.07
C ARG A 144 19.94 -9.44 -2.90
N GLY A 145 19.76 -8.16 -3.24
CA GLY A 145 19.51 -7.09 -2.28
C GLY A 145 20.77 -6.64 -1.52
N SER A 146 20.54 -5.83 -0.49
CA SER A 146 21.54 -5.24 0.39
C SER A 146 21.17 -5.59 1.84
N PRO A 147 21.58 -6.77 2.35
CA PRO A 147 21.30 -7.17 3.72
C PRO A 147 21.72 -6.14 4.79
N PRO A 148 22.89 -5.48 4.69
CA PRO A 148 23.28 -4.46 5.67
C PRO A 148 22.31 -3.28 5.72
N GLU A 149 21.91 -2.73 4.58
CA GLU A 149 20.95 -1.60 4.52
C GLU A 149 19.57 -2.01 5.02
N PHE A 150 19.12 -3.21 4.66
CA PHE A 150 17.86 -3.78 5.15
C PHE A 150 17.85 -3.86 6.68
N TRP A 151 18.84 -4.52 7.29
CA TRP A 151 18.86 -4.73 8.73
C TRP A 151 19.08 -3.43 9.51
N ALA A 152 19.84 -2.47 8.97
CA ALA A 152 19.98 -1.14 9.58
C ALA A 152 18.64 -0.38 9.61
N ALA A 153 17.89 -0.42 8.51
CA ALA A 153 16.55 0.19 8.45
C ALA A 153 15.57 -0.51 9.40
N MET A 154 15.61 -1.85 9.45
CA MET A 154 14.79 -2.65 10.37
C MET A 154 15.08 -2.34 11.85
N VAL A 155 16.34 -2.24 12.26
CA VAL A 155 16.69 -1.87 13.64
C VAL A 155 16.11 -0.51 14.01
N THR A 156 16.31 0.49 13.15
CA THR A 156 15.82 1.85 13.41
C THR A 156 14.29 1.89 13.47
N ALA A 157 13.60 1.17 12.58
CA ALA A 157 12.14 1.08 12.59
C ALA A 157 11.62 0.38 13.86
N GLY A 158 12.25 -0.73 14.25
CA GLY A 158 11.89 -1.48 15.46
C GLY A 158 12.10 -0.67 16.74
N GLU A 159 13.15 0.16 16.82
CA GLU A 159 13.37 1.07 17.95
C GLU A 159 12.27 2.12 18.08
N LEU A 160 11.78 2.66 16.96
CA LEU A 160 10.67 3.60 16.96
C LEU A 160 9.34 2.94 17.34
N LEU A 161 9.13 1.69 16.92
CA LEU A 161 7.94 0.90 17.27
C LEU A 161 7.94 0.45 18.74
N ALA A 162 9.10 0.08 19.28
CA ALA A 162 9.25 -0.33 20.68
C ALA A 162 9.14 0.83 21.69
N ALA A 163 9.14 2.07 21.21
CA ALA A 163 9.01 3.26 22.05
C ALA A 163 7.55 3.58 22.45
N GLU A 164 6.56 2.87 21.90
CA GLU A 164 5.15 2.99 22.31
C GLU A 164 4.66 1.73 23.01
N ASP A 165 3.77 1.87 23.98
CA ASP A 165 3.06 0.71 24.51
C ASP A 165 1.94 0.28 23.55
N GLY A 166 1.82 -1.03 23.30
CA GLY A 166 0.86 -1.61 22.37
C GLY A 166 0.66 -3.11 22.62
N SER A 167 -0.39 -3.69 22.02
CA SER A 167 -0.72 -5.12 22.18
C SER A 167 0.39 -6.05 21.68
N ASP A 168 1.13 -5.60 20.67
CA ASP A 168 2.10 -6.41 19.93
C ASP A 168 3.55 -6.16 20.40
N GLN A 169 3.74 -5.57 21.58
CA GLN A 169 5.05 -5.12 22.06
C GLN A 169 6.05 -6.27 22.27
N ALA A 170 5.56 -7.44 22.67
CA ALA A 170 6.42 -8.61 22.83
C ALA A 170 6.98 -9.07 21.49
N GLU A 171 6.14 -9.12 20.46
CA GLU A 171 6.52 -9.48 19.10
C GLU A 171 7.45 -8.44 18.48
N VAL A 172 7.17 -7.14 18.67
CA VAL A 172 8.02 -6.05 18.20
C VAL A 172 9.41 -6.13 18.83
N THR A 173 9.48 -6.38 20.15
CA THR A 173 10.74 -6.53 20.87
C THR A 173 11.54 -7.72 20.34
N ALA A 174 10.90 -8.88 20.18
CA ALA A 174 11.56 -10.07 19.62
C ALA A 174 12.06 -9.83 18.18
N GLY A 175 11.26 -9.15 17.35
CA GLY A 175 11.65 -8.77 15.98
C GLY A 175 12.83 -7.80 15.94
N LEU A 176 12.90 -6.84 16.88
CA LEU A 176 14.01 -5.91 17.02
C LEU A 176 15.29 -6.61 17.45
N GLU A 177 15.22 -7.50 18.44
CA GLU A 177 16.35 -8.32 18.87
C GLU A 177 16.90 -9.17 17.73
N HIS A 178 16.02 -9.80 16.95
CA HIS A 178 16.41 -10.55 15.76
C HIS A 178 17.13 -9.66 14.74
N SER A 179 16.57 -8.48 14.46
CA SER A 179 17.13 -7.52 13.51
C SER A 179 18.53 -7.04 13.94
N ARG A 180 18.75 -6.80 15.23
CA ARG A 180 20.06 -6.44 15.79
C ARG A 180 21.09 -7.57 15.66
N ALA A 181 20.68 -8.81 15.91
CA ALA A 181 21.54 -9.98 15.72
C ALA A 181 21.99 -10.12 14.25
N GLN A 182 21.08 -9.92 13.30
CA GLN A 182 21.39 -9.94 11.87
C GLN A 182 22.28 -8.76 11.44
N ALA A 183 22.00 -7.54 11.88
CA ALA A 183 22.85 -6.40 11.56
C ALA A 183 24.31 -6.63 12.00
N THR A 184 24.51 -7.25 13.16
CA THR A 184 25.84 -7.59 13.71
C THR A 184 26.55 -8.67 12.88
N SER A 185 25.82 -9.70 12.43
CA SER A 185 26.41 -10.79 11.63
C SER A 185 26.92 -10.28 10.27
N PHE A 186 26.18 -9.40 9.60
CA PHE A 186 26.59 -8.78 8.34
C PHE A 186 27.66 -7.70 8.51
N GLY A 187 27.66 -6.96 9.63
CA GLY A 187 28.73 -6.01 9.96
C GLY A 187 30.08 -6.69 10.20
N THR A 188 30.07 -7.87 10.84
CA THR A 188 31.28 -8.65 11.12
C THR A 188 31.79 -9.38 9.87
N GLY A 189 30.89 -9.85 9.00
CA GLY A 189 31.25 -10.51 7.73
C GLY A 189 31.92 -9.59 6.71
N SER A 190 31.70 -8.27 6.79
CA SER A 190 32.35 -7.28 5.92
C SER A 190 33.82 -7.01 6.30
N GLN A 191 34.20 -7.26 7.57
CA GLN A 191 35.59 -7.10 8.05
C GLN A 191 36.47 -8.33 7.81
N MET A 192 35.91 -9.45 7.32
CA MET A 192 36.65 -10.68 7.01
C MET A 192 36.66 -11.00 5.50
N ARG A 193 37.04 -10.04 4.67
CA ARG A 193 37.48 -10.33 3.29
C ARG A 193 38.91 -9.82 3.10
N PRO A 194 39.92 -10.71 3.01
CA PRO A 194 41.25 -10.35 2.50
C PRO A 194 41.24 -10.03 1.01
#